data_AF-A0A7C5WWX1-F1
#
_entry.id   AF-A0A7C5WWX1-F1
#
_cell.length_a   1.000
_cell.length_b   1.000
_cell.length_c   1.000
_cell.angle_alpha   90.00
_cell.angle_beta   90.00
_cell.angle_gamma   90.00
#
_symmetry.space_group_name_H-M   'P 1'
#
loop_
_entity.id
_entity.type
_entity.pdbx_description
1 polymer ?
#
loop_
_entity_poly.entity_id
_entity_poly.type
_entity_poly.pdbx_seq_one_letter_code
_entity_poly.pdbx_strand_id
1 'polypeptide(L)' 'MTGKIVQVLGPVIDVDFTDYLPEINEALETVYTFDGKEQKLVLEVA' A
#
# COMPACT_ATOMS: atom_id res chain seq x y z
N MET A 1 6.02 0.46 10.86
CA MET A 1 5.20 -0.73 10.55
C MET A 1 5.27 -0.96 9.05
N THR A 2 5.33 -2.22 8.61
CA THR A 2 5.47 -2.55 7.19
C THR A 2 4.43 -3.62 6.86
N GLY A 3 3.47 -3.27 6.00
CA GLY A 3 2.51 -4.22 5.45
C GLY A 3 3.07 -4.94 4.23
N LYS A 4 2.47 -6.07 3.88
CA LYS A 4 2.79 -6.82 2.66
C LYS A 4 1.62 -6.75 1.70
N ILE A 5 1.86 -6.26 0.48
CA ILE A 5 0.86 -6.33 -0.59
C ILE A 5 0.66 -7.80 -0.95
N VAL A 6 -0.59 -8.28 -0.85
CA VAL A 6 -0.96 -9.66 -1.16
C VAL A 6 -1.77 -9.78 -2.45
N GLN A 7 -2.46 -8.71 -2.86
CA GLN A 7 -3.25 -8.69 -4.08
C GLN A 7 -3.38 -7.28 -4.66
N VAL A 8 -3.46 -7.18 -5.99
CA VAL A 8 -3.70 -5.93 -6.73
C VAL A 8 -4.83 -6.16 -7.74
N LEU A 9 -5.92 -5.41 -7.59
CA LEU A 9 -7.12 -5.44 -8.43
C LEU A 9 -7.39 -4.03 -8.97
N GLY A 10 -6.68 -3.65 -10.03
CA GLY A 10 -6.76 -2.29 -10.56
C GLY A 10 -6.30 -1.26 -9.52
N PRO A 11 -7.15 -0.29 -9.11
CA PRO A 11 -6.80 0.69 -8.08
C PRO A 11 -6.93 0.16 -6.64
N VAL A 12 -7.50 -1.05 -6.45
CA VAL A 12 -7.69 -1.65 -5.12
C VAL A 12 -6.51 -2.57 -4.79
N ILE A 13 -5.96 -2.42 -3.59
CA ILE A 13 -4.80 -3.17 -3.13
C ILE A 13 -5.11 -3.78 -1.76
N ASP A 14 -4.98 -5.10 -1.66
CA ASP A 14 -5.07 -5.80 -0.37
C ASP A 14 -3.69 -5.88 0.26
N VAL A 15 -3.58 -5.40 1.50
CA VAL A 15 -2.34 -5.37 2.28
C VAL A 15 -2.53 -6.14 3.57
N ASP A 16 -1.64 -7.11 3.81
CA ASP A 16 -1.61 -7.90 5.03
C ASP A 16 -0.68 -7.26 6.08
N PHE A 17 -1.15 -7.19 7.32
CA PHE A 17 -0.44 -6.63 8.46
C PHE A 17 -0.42 -7.63 9.61
N THR A 18 0.77 -7.93 10.16
CA THR A 18 0.91 -8.93 11.24
C THR A 18 0.68 -8.36 12.63
N ASP A 19 1.10 -7.11 12.87
CA ASP A 19 1.20 -6.57 14.23
C ASP A 19 0.16 -5.46 14.50
N TYR A 20 0.08 -4.50 13.59
CA TYR A 20 -0.80 -3.35 13.71
C TYR A 20 -1.65 -3.24 12.46
N LEU A 21 -2.97 -3.15 12.66
CA LEU A 21 -3.93 -2.88 11.61
C LEU A 21 -4.18 -1.37 11.55
N PRO A 22 -3.85 -0.70 10.43
CA PRO A 22 -4.13 0.73 10.23
C PRO A 22 -5.60 1.10 10.40
N GLU A 23 -5.86 2.33 10.84
CA GLU A 23 -7.24 2.83 10.95
C GLU A 23 -7.84 3.16 9.57
N ILE A 24 -9.17 3.17 9.47
CA ILE A 24 -9.86 3.55 8.24
C ILE A 24 -9.57 5.02 7.93
N ASN A 25 -9.36 5.33 6.64
CA ASN A 25 -8.90 6.62 6.10
C ASN A 25 -7.45 6.98 6.49
N GLU A 26 -6.69 6.09 7.13
CA GLU A 26 -5.25 6.26 7.30
C GLU A 26 -4.53 6.09 5.95
N ALA A 27 -3.49 6.89 5.73
CA ALA A 27 -2.69 6.84 4.51
C ALA A 27 -1.53 5.83 4.66
N LEU A 28 -1.41 4.92 3.70
CA LEU A 28 -0.25 4.05 3.54
C LEU A 28 0.62 4.58 2.40
N GLU A 29 1.94 4.50 2.56
CA GLU A 29 2.88 4.94 1.54
C GLU A 29 3.80 3.80 1.11
N THR A 30 4.09 3.74 -0.19
CA THR A 30 5.11 2.85 -0.73
C THR A 30 5.80 3.49 -1.94
N VAL A 31 6.89 2.89 -2.38
CA VAL A 31 7.58 3.26 -3.61
C VAL A 31 7.59 2.08 -4.56
N TYR A 32 7.39 2.35 -5.85
CA TYR A 32 7.54 1.36 -6.90
C TYR A 32 8.32 1.95 -8.07
N THR A 33 9.03 1.11 -8.81
CA THR A 33 9.76 1.53 -10.00
C THR A 33 8.88 1.31 -11.23
N PHE A 34 8.70 2.36 -12.03
CA PHE A 34 8.03 2.30 -13.33
C PHE A 34 8.88 3.04 -14.36
N ASP A 35 9.17 2.40 -15.49
CA ASP A 35 10.07 2.92 -16.53
C ASP A 35 11.41 3.44 -15.99
N GLY A 36 12.01 2.71 -15.04
CA GLY A 36 13.30 3.05 -14.42
C GLY A 36 13.25 4.28 -13.50
N LYS A 37 12.07 4.80 -13.18
CA LYS A 37 11.87 5.91 -12.25
C LYS A 37 11.13 5.43 -11.02
N GLU A 38 11.61 5.81 -9.84
CA GLU A 38 10.86 5.63 -8.61
C GLU A 38 9.63 6.54 -8.58
N GLN A 39 8.49 5.96 -8.24
CA GLN A 39 7.22 6.64 -8.05
C GLN A 39 6.76 6.42 -6.62
N LYS A 40 6.36 7.50 -5.94
CA LYS A 40 5.67 7.42 -4.65
C LYS A 40 4.20 7.07 -4.91
N LEU A 41 3.72 6.02 -4.25
CA LEU A 41 2.32 5.60 -4.26
C LEU A 41 1.73 5.82 -2.86
N VAL A 42 0.61 6.52 -2.80
CA VAL A 42 -0.16 6.73 -1.57
C VAL A 42 -1.47 5.97 -1.70
N LEU A 43 -1.81 5.19 -0.69
CA LEU A 43 -3.01 4.37 -0.59
C LEU A 43 -3.82 4.84 0.62
N GLU A 44 -5.13 4.73 0.55
CA GLU A 44 -6.03 4.99 1.67
C GLU A 44 -6.63 3.67 2.15
N VAL A 45 -6.70 3.48 3.46
CA VAL A 45 -7.33 2.32 4.08
C VAL A 45 -8.85 2.48 4.01
N ALA A 46 -9.54 1.52 3.39
CA ALA A 46 -11.00 1.49 3.20
C ALA A 46 -11.69 0.45 4.08
#